data_AF-A0A7J4JTJ7-F1
#
_entry.id   AF-A0A7J4JTJ7-F1
#
_cell.length_a   1.000
_cell.length_b   1.000
_cell.length_c   1.000
_cell.angle_alpha   90.00
_cell.angle_beta   90.00
_cell.angle_gamma   90.00
#
_symmetry.space_group_name_H-M   'P 1'
#
loop_
_entity.id
_entity.type
_entity.pdbx_description
1 polymer ?
#
loop_
_entity_poly.entity_id
_entity_poly.type
_entity_poly.pdbx_seq_one_letter_code
_entity_poly.pdbx_strand_id
1 'polypeptide(L)'
;MGIRSSSISGLVYSEHSLRSDIIRVLSERWPLNARHLYSAIRQDFPNVTYQGVHKALRLLVEERVVTLQDMKYALSLDWIREMRLTSESIERRYTGNVEPLSYIRAGTGASHDADPSKAGRKAAEEAVRELAKPPDFAFVFCHGATYGKDDESINALVSAVNHVLKGKNPRCRWVGCTTDGEISDKGCFFNSCSVLALASDHVSFGVGVEDGASKDFFTAGKSAAEAATKDLKMLDPYLERYMRFLAVKRKQPSELLKTKPYLLITLFPGPTQKYQPNEEEMLKGIQNATGLSPLFGGSSSDSAMFRQTYQFANGRAYKDSCIVVTVLSDLKIAFSITHGLKPTRKQALASKSRGNRVFTLDGKPAAKVYAKMLGMSMHELRTKLFDEVVQRPYGIADPLGHYWIKTPFHVNPDLSLSFLNNVPQNSLLVLMDSDDKSILASTKRVLSDVKGQLGPDIPVVLLFDCGSRPRALRLKNREPGSEFQVFKKELPESKIIGFYTHGEQALIPSGTIGQHNQTIVAIGISKELISE
;
A
#
# COMPACT_ATOMS: atom_id res chain seq x y z
N MET A 1 -27.20 -51.82 -8.48
CA MET A 1 -27.42 -50.63 -7.64
C MET A 1 -26.60 -49.49 -8.21
N GLY A 2 -27.19 -48.69 -9.10
CA GLY A 2 -26.54 -47.54 -9.74
C GLY A 2 -27.17 -46.25 -9.22
N ILE A 3 -26.34 -45.41 -8.61
CA ILE A 3 -26.72 -44.12 -8.02
C ILE A 3 -27.18 -43.19 -9.15
N ARG A 4 -28.45 -42.77 -9.10
CA ARG A 4 -29.00 -41.73 -9.96
C ARG A 4 -28.29 -40.41 -9.66
N SER A 5 -27.69 -39.80 -10.68
CA SER A 5 -27.28 -38.40 -10.65
C SER A 5 -28.53 -37.53 -10.53
N SER A 6 -28.81 -37.02 -9.32
CA SER A 6 -29.81 -35.99 -9.10
C SER A 6 -29.35 -34.71 -9.79
N SER A 7 -29.94 -34.44 -10.95
CA SER A 7 -29.86 -33.14 -11.62
C SER A 7 -30.32 -32.04 -10.67
N ILE A 8 -29.59 -30.93 -10.67
CA ILE A 8 -29.89 -29.68 -9.97
C ILE A 8 -31.13 -29.05 -10.62
N SER A 9 -32.31 -29.64 -10.38
CA SER A 9 -33.59 -29.22 -10.98
C SER A 9 -34.47 -28.40 -10.02
N GLY A 10 -33.88 -27.88 -8.93
CA GLY A 10 -34.64 -27.36 -7.78
C GLY A 10 -34.44 -25.88 -7.45
N LEU A 11 -33.75 -25.08 -8.26
CA LEU A 11 -33.51 -23.67 -7.97
C LEU A 11 -34.26 -22.76 -8.96
N VAL A 12 -35.49 -22.41 -8.56
CA VAL A 12 -36.16 -21.11 -8.78
C VAL A 12 -36.16 -20.55 -10.22
N TYR A 13 -37.08 -21.06 -11.06
CA TYR A 13 -37.67 -20.28 -12.17
C TYR A 13 -39.17 -20.58 -12.20
N SER A 14 -39.96 -19.88 -11.40
CA SER A 14 -41.41 -20.15 -11.27
C SER A 14 -42.29 -19.47 -12.32
N GLU A 15 -41.74 -19.00 -13.44
CA GLU A 15 -42.48 -18.72 -14.67
C GLU A 15 -41.62 -19.10 -15.88
N HIS A 16 -42.11 -20.00 -16.73
CA HIS A 16 -41.45 -20.38 -17.98
C HIS A 16 -41.39 -19.17 -18.91
N SER A 17 -40.18 -18.62 -19.09
CA SER A 17 -39.93 -17.55 -20.06
C SER A 17 -38.86 -17.97 -21.05
N LEU A 18 -39.05 -17.61 -22.32
CA LEU A 18 -38.08 -17.88 -23.38
C LEU A 18 -36.69 -17.33 -23.06
N ARG A 19 -36.64 -16.28 -22.25
CA ARG A 19 -35.42 -15.69 -21.69
C ARG A 19 -34.68 -16.67 -20.77
N SER A 20 -35.37 -17.25 -19.80
CA SER A 20 -34.79 -18.22 -18.87
C SER A 20 -34.26 -19.46 -19.59
N ASP A 21 -34.96 -19.91 -20.64
CA ASP A 21 -34.56 -21.06 -21.44
C ASP A 21 -33.27 -20.79 -22.25
N ILE A 22 -33.17 -19.60 -22.85
CA ILE A 22 -31.96 -19.16 -23.55
C ILE A 22 -30.77 -19.11 -22.59
N ILE A 23 -30.96 -18.54 -21.40
CA ILE A 23 -29.90 -18.44 -20.38
C ILE A 23 -29.44 -19.83 -19.94
N ARG A 24 -30.39 -20.75 -19.68
CA ARG A 24 -30.08 -22.13 -19.30
C ARG A 24 -29.25 -22.83 -20.37
N VAL A 25 -29.69 -22.80 -21.63
CA VAL A 25 -28.96 -23.45 -22.74
C VAL A 25 -27.55 -22.88 -22.87
N LEU A 26 -27.39 -21.55 -22.82
CA LEU A 26 -26.08 -20.91 -22.90
C LEU A 26 -25.20 -21.11 -21.66
N SER A 27 -25.77 -21.50 -20.52
CA SER A 27 -25.00 -21.86 -19.32
C SER A 27 -24.38 -23.27 -19.39
N GLU A 28 -24.87 -24.10 -20.31
CA GLU A 28 -24.37 -25.47 -20.52
C GLU A 28 -23.57 -25.60 -21.82
N ARG A 29 -23.99 -24.90 -22.89
CA ARG A 29 -23.40 -25.00 -24.23
C ARG A 29 -23.26 -23.61 -24.84
N TRP A 30 -22.02 -23.17 -25.00
CA TRP A 30 -21.66 -21.91 -25.64
C TRP A 30 -20.29 -22.04 -26.32
N PRO A 31 -19.98 -21.20 -27.32
CA PRO A 31 -20.85 -20.24 -27.98
C PRO A 31 -21.73 -20.90 -29.05
N LEU A 32 -23.00 -20.49 -29.16
CA LEU A 32 -23.97 -21.09 -30.10
C LEU A 32 -24.54 -20.05 -31.07
N ASN A 33 -24.76 -20.42 -32.34
CA ASN A 33 -25.52 -19.57 -33.26
C ASN A 33 -27.03 -19.70 -33.02
N ALA A 34 -27.82 -18.77 -33.55
CA ALA A 34 -29.28 -18.73 -33.35
C ALA A 34 -30.00 -20.03 -33.76
N ARG A 35 -29.51 -20.74 -34.79
CA ARG A 35 -30.11 -21.99 -35.28
C ARG A 35 -29.89 -23.15 -34.30
N HIS A 36 -28.66 -23.29 -33.80
CA HIS A 36 -28.33 -24.30 -32.79
C HIS A 36 -29.05 -24.02 -31.47
N LEU A 37 -29.15 -22.74 -31.09
CA LEU A 37 -29.88 -22.34 -29.89
C LEU A 37 -31.37 -22.67 -29.98
N TYR A 38 -32.00 -22.33 -31.10
CA TYR A 38 -33.40 -22.70 -31.38
C TYR A 38 -33.62 -24.22 -31.34
N SER A 39 -32.72 -24.99 -31.96
CA SER A 39 -32.82 -26.45 -31.97
C SER A 39 -32.72 -27.04 -30.57
N ALA A 40 -31.82 -26.50 -29.72
CA ALA A 40 -31.66 -26.94 -28.35
C ALA A 40 -32.90 -26.61 -27.49
N ILE A 41 -33.46 -25.41 -27.62
CA ILE A 41 -34.67 -25.01 -26.89
C ILE A 41 -35.89 -25.83 -27.34
N ARG A 42 -36.03 -26.09 -28.65
CA ARG A 42 -37.17 -26.84 -29.20
C ARG A 42 -37.21 -28.31 -28.77
N GLN A 43 -36.06 -28.91 -28.45
CA GLN A 43 -36.01 -30.28 -27.93
C GLN A 43 -36.76 -30.41 -26.60
N ASP A 44 -36.63 -29.40 -25.75
CA ASP A 44 -37.30 -29.38 -24.44
C ASP A 44 -38.70 -28.73 -24.51
N PHE A 45 -38.93 -27.84 -25.50
CA PHE A 45 -40.18 -27.06 -25.64
C PHE A 45 -40.69 -27.01 -27.10
N PRO A 46 -41.60 -27.91 -27.50
CA PRO A 46 -42.01 -28.08 -28.90
C PRO A 46 -42.70 -26.87 -29.55
N ASN A 47 -43.34 -26.01 -28.75
CA ASN A 47 -44.19 -24.90 -29.23
C ASN A 47 -43.43 -23.59 -29.48
N VAL A 48 -42.10 -23.58 -29.30
CA VAL A 48 -41.28 -22.40 -29.49
C VAL A 48 -41.05 -22.12 -30.98
N THR A 49 -41.22 -20.86 -31.40
CA THR A 49 -40.93 -20.41 -32.77
C THR A 49 -39.53 -19.83 -32.89
N TYR A 50 -38.92 -19.97 -34.07
CA TYR A 50 -37.60 -19.40 -34.36
C TYR A 50 -37.60 -17.87 -34.21
N GLN A 51 -38.65 -17.20 -34.69
CA GLN A 51 -38.83 -15.76 -34.56
C GLN A 51 -38.92 -15.32 -33.09
N GLY A 52 -39.58 -16.11 -32.24
CA GLY A 52 -39.63 -15.86 -30.80
C GLY A 52 -38.24 -15.89 -30.17
N VAL A 53 -37.45 -16.93 -30.44
CA VAL A 53 -36.07 -17.06 -29.91
C VAL A 53 -35.19 -15.91 -30.41
N HIS A 54 -35.32 -15.54 -31.68
CA HIS A 54 -34.54 -14.44 -32.24
C HIS A 54 -34.88 -13.08 -31.61
N LYS A 55 -36.16 -12.81 -31.35
CA LYS A 55 -36.60 -11.57 -30.67
C LYS A 55 -36.09 -11.52 -29.22
N ALA A 56 -36.17 -12.63 -28.49
CA ALA A 56 -35.67 -12.71 -27.12
C ALA A 56 -34.14 -12.57 -27.06
N LEU A 57 -33.41 -13.16 -28.01
CA LEU A 57 -31.96 -12.97 -28.11
C LEU A 57 -31.57 -11.50 -28.33
N ARG A 58 -32.29 -10.76 -29.17
CA ARG A 58 -32.03 -9.31 -29.34
C ARG A 58 -32.20 -8.55 -28.04
N LEU A 59 -33.30 -8.78 -27.33
CA LEU A 59 -33.55 -8.14 -26.03
C LEU A 59 -32.45 -8.50 -25.02
N LEU A 60 -32.02 -9.76 -24.97
CA LEU A 60 -30.93 -10.19 -24.08
C LEU A 60 -29.58 -9.58 -24.43
N VAL A 61 -29.34 -9.27 -25.71
CA VAL A 61 -28.15 -8.53 -26.15
C VAL A 61 -28.28 -7.05 -25.78
N GLU A 62 -29.44 -6.44 -26.00
CA GLU A 62 -29.72 -5.04 -25.61
C GLU A 62 -29.57 -4.83 -24.09
N GLU A 63 -30.06 -5.78 -23.31
CA GLU A 63 -29.94 -5.80 -21.85
C GLU A 63 -28.59 -6.36 -21.35
N ARG A 64 -27.68 -6.71 -22.27
CA ARG A 64 -26.32 -7.18 -21.97
C ARG A 64 -26.22 -8.47 -21.16
N VAL A 65 -27.28 -9.27 -21.14
CA VAL A 65 -27.28 -10.63 -20.57
C VAL A 65 -26.50 -11.60 -21.44
N VAL A 66 -26.55 -11.41 -22.76
CA VAL A 66 -25.90 -12.24 -23.76
C VAL A 66 -24.99 -11.37 -24.63
N THR A 67 -23.79 -11.87 -24.93
CA THR A 67 -22.85 -11.27 -25.88
C THR A 67 -22.99 -11.94 -27.24
N LEU A 68 -22.80 -11.17 -28.31
CA LEU A 68 -22.83 -11.65 -29.69
C LEU A 68 -21.49 -11.36 -30.36
N GLN A 69 -20.77 -12.41 -30.76
CA GLN A 69 -19.51 -12.31 -31.49
C GLN A 69 -19.46 -13.38 -32.58
N ASP A 70 -19.08 -13.00 -33.80
CA ASP A 70 -19.00 -13.89 -34.96
C ASP A 70 -20.28 -14.74 -35.18
N MET A 71 -21.44 -14.10 -35.06
CA MET A 71 -22.77 -14.74 -35.19
C MET A 71 -23.05 -15.83 -34.14
N LYS A 72 -22.29 -15.86 -33.04
CA LYS A 72 -22.51 -16.77 -31.91
C LYS A 72 -22.78 -16.00 -30.62
N TYR A 73 -23.66 -16.58 -29.82
CA TYR A 73 -24.14 -16.06 -28.55
C TYR A 73 -23.46 -16.80 -27.40
N ALA A 74 -23.09 -16.04 -26.37
CA ALA A 74 -22.61 -16.55 -25.09
C ALA A 74 -23.15 -15.69 -23.95
N LEU A 75 -23.29 -16.24 -22.74
CA LEU A 75 -23.64 -15.42 -21.59
C LEU A 75 -22.57 -14.35 -21.35
N SER A 76 -23.01 -13.15 -21.00
CA SER A 76 -22.14 -12.09 -20.54
C SER A 76 -21.57 -12.45 -19.17
N LEU A 77 -20.24 -12.56 -19.07
CA LEU A 77 -19.58 -12.74 -17.78
C LEU A 77 -19.85 -11.56 -16.83
N ASP A 78 -20.08 -10.37 -17.37
CA ASP A 78 -20.39 -9.16 -16.62
C ASP A 78 -21.76 -9.28 -15.96
N TRP A 79 -22.77 -9.71 -16.71
CA TRP A 79 -24.12 -9.92 -16.19
C TRP A 79 -24.16 -11.03 -15.13
N ILE A 80 -23.39 -12.12 -15.32
CA ILE A 80 -23.28 -13.19 -14.32
C ILE A 80 -22.70 -12.65 -13.01
N ARG A 81 -21.65 -11.83 -13.09
CA ARG A 81 -21.03 -11.19 -11.91
C ARG A 81 -21.99 -10.20 -11.25
N GLU A 82 -22.71 -9.39 -12.03
CA GLU A 82 -23.72 -8.45 -11.52
C GLU A 82 -24.85 -9.17 -10.78
N MET A 83 -25.39 -10.25 -11.36
CA MET A 83 -26.41 -11.07 -10.72
C MET A 83 -25.91 -11.62 -9.39
N ARG A 84 -24.68 -12.13 -9.35
CA ARG A 84 -24.06 -12.64 -8.11
C ARG A 84 -23.96 -11.54 -7.05
N LEU A 85 -23.37 -10.39 -7.38
CA LEU A 85 -23.23 -9.27 -6.44
C LEU A 85 -24.58 -8.73 -5.96
N THR A 86 -25.57 -8.66 -6.86
CA THR A 86 -26.92 -8.18 -6.54
C THR A 86 -27.67 -9.15 -5.65
N SER A 87 -27.61 -10.45 -5.95
CA SER A 87 -28.23 -11.49 -5.14
C SER A 87 -27.58 -11.58 -3.75
N GLU A 88 -26.26 -11.56 -3.68
CA GLU A 88 -25.51 -11.47 -2.41
C GLU A 88 -25.91 -10.20 -1.62
N SER A 89 -26.08 -9.05 -2.27
CA SER A 89 -26.52 -7.80 -1.64
C SER A 89 -27.97 -7.83 -1.12
N ILE A 90 -28.88 -8.48 -1.86
CA ILE A 90 -30.29 -8.65 -1.46
C ILE A 90 -30.38 -9.62 -0.28
N GLU A 91 -29.73 -10.77 -0.37
CA GLU A 91 -29.72 -11.79 0.68
C GLU A 91 -29.22 -11.21 2.00
N ARG A 92 -28.15 -10.41 1.99
CA ARG A 92 -27.65 -9.70 3.19
C ARG A 92 -28.69 -8.82 3.87
N ARG A 93 -29.30 -7.92 3.08
CA ARG A 93 -30.30 -6.97 3.60
C ARG A 93 -31.52 -7.69 4.13
N TYR A 94 -31.85 -8.83 3.52
CA TYR A 94 -33.04 -9.61 3.87
C TYR A 94 -32.82 -10.53 5.07
N THR A 95 -31.64 -11.14 5.21
CA THR A 95 -31.32 -12.12 6.26
C THR A 95 -30.77 -11.49 7.53
N GLY A 96 -30.44 -10.20 7.52
CA GLY A 96 -29.81 -9.52 8.65
C GLY A 96 -28.39 -10.04 8.95
N ASN A 97 -27.81 -10.82 8.04
CA ASN A 97 -26.50 -11.44 8.21
C ASN A 97 -25.41 -10.42 7.83
N VAL A 98 -24.63 -10.00 8.83
CA VAL A 98 -23.62 -8.91 8.74
C VAL A 98 -22.23 -9.44 8.37
N GLU A 99 -22.07 -10.75 8.12
CA GLU A 99 -20.77 -11.29 7.71
C GLU A 99 -20.34 -10.71 6.35
N PRO A 100 -19.16 -10.07 6.26
CA PRO A 100 -18.75 -9.35 5.06
C PRO A 100 -18.30 -10.30 3.94
N LEU A 101 -18.64 -9.98 2.69
CA LEU A 101 -17.87 -10.46 1.53
C LEU A 101 -16.48 -9.88 1.72
N SER A 102 -15.50 -10.76 1.84
CA SER A 102 -14.10 -10.39 1.72
C SER A 102 -13.77 -10.22 0.24
N TYR A 103 -13.92 -8.99 -0.28
CA TYR A 103 -13.47 -8.60 -1.62
C TYR A 103 -11.95 -8.55 -1.76
N ILE A 104 -11.25 -8.58 -0.63
CA ILE A 104 -9.80 -8.69 -0.53
C ILE A 104 -9.46 -9.77 0.49
N ARG A 105 -8.56 -10.67 0.13
CA ARG A 105 -7.93 -11.62 1.05
C ARG A 105 -6.44 -11.33 1.15
N ALA A 106 -5.91 -11.56 2.34
CA ALA A 106 -4.51 -11.38 2.64
C ALA A 106 -4.02 -12.55 3.49
N GLY A 107 -2.76 -12.93 3.27
CA GLY A 107 -2.03 -13.84 4.15
C GLY A 107 -0.66 -13.26 4.45
N THR A 108 -0.16 -13.47 5.66
CA THR A 108 1.14 -12.98 6.10
C THR A 108 2.07 -14.14 6.43
N GLY A 109 3.36 -13.94 6.27
CA GLY A 109 4.36 -14.94 6.64
C GLY A 109 5.63 -14.27 7.12
N ALA A 110 6.30 -14.89 8.08
CA ALA A 110 7.55 -14.37 8.63
C ALA A 110 8.55 -15.50 8.85
N SER A 111 9.82 -15.23 8.55
CA SER A 111 10.90 -16.18 8.80
C SER A 111 12.12 -15.53 9.40
N HIS A 112 12.75 -16.23 10.33
CA HIS A 112 13.99 -15.85 11.02
C HIS A 112 15.15 -16.80 10.67
N ASP A 113 15.03 -17.54 9.57
CA ASP A 113 16.08 -18.46 9.13
C ASP A 113 17.34 -17.65 8.77
N ALA A 114 18.51 -18.13 9.18
CA ALA A 114 19.77 -17.45 8.90
C ALA A 114 20.14 -17.56 7.41
N ASP A 115 19.67 -18.61 6.72
CA ASP A 115 19.86 -18.77 5.29
C ASP A 115 18.86 -17.88 4.50
N PRO A 116 19.32 -16.95 3.66
CA PRO A 116 18.46 -16.00 2.96
C PRO A 116 17.42 -16.68 2.06
N SER A 117 17.80 -17.77 1.38
CA SER A 117 16.91 -18.51 0.47
C SER A 117 15.81 -19.22 1.26
N LYS A 118 16.16 -19.90 2.37
CA LYS A 118 15.19 -20.53 3.27
C LYS A 118 14.28 -19.51 3.94
N ALA A 119 14.83 -18.36 4.38
CA ALA A 119 14.07 -17.29 5.01
C ALA A 119 12.99 -16.76 4.06
N GLY A 120 13.39 -16.36 2.85
CA GLY A 120 12.48 -15.89 1.82
C GLY A 120 11.43 -16.93 1.43
N ARG A 121 11.86 -18.18 1.22
CA ARG A 121 10.94 -19.29 0.88
C ARG A 121 9.89 -19.53 1.96
N LYS A 122 10.31 -19.70 3.22
CA LYS A 122 9.40 -19.99 4.35
C LYS A 122 8.39 -18.86 4.56
N ALA A 123 8.84 -17.60 4.52
CA ALA A 123 7.96 -16.46 4.67
C ALA A 123 6.92 -16.39 3.54
N ALA A 124 7.34 -16.61 2.29
CA ALA A 124 6.43 -16.62 1.15
C ALA A 124 5.46 -17.81 1.18
N GLU A 125 5.92 -19.01 1.53
CA GLU A 125 5.09 -20.22 1.65
C GLU A 125 4.03 -20.07 2.74
N GLU A 126 4.40 -19.49 3.89
CA GLU A 126 3.47 -19.20 4.97
C GLU A 126 2.40 -18.19 4.53
N ALA A 127 2.80 -17.08 3.90
CA ALA A 127 1.89 -16.05 3.42
C ALA A 127 0.90 -16.60 2.37
N VAL A 128 1.37 -17.41 1.42
CA VAL A 128 0.53 -18.07 0.41
C VAL A 128 -0.42 -19.08 1.05
N ARG A 129 0.07 -19.87 2.01
CA ARG A 129 -0.75 -20.87 2.71
C ARG A 129 -1.89 -20.19 3.47
N GLU A 130 -1.60 -19.11 4.17
CA GLU A 130 -2.58 -18.33 4.91
C GLU A 130 -3.57 -17.59 3.99
N LEU A 131 -3.09 -17.07 2.86
CA LEU A 131 -3.95 -16.46 1.83
C LEU A 131 -4.99 -17.45 1.28
N ALA A 132 -4.62 -18.74 1.21
CA ALA A 132 -5.45 -19.84 0.70
C ALA A 132 -6.00 -19.61 -0.73
N LYS A 133 -5.34 -18.75 -1.51
CA LYS A 133 -5.62 -18.44 -2.92
C LYS A 133 -4.30 -18.15 -3.66
N PRO A 134 -4.27 -18.29 -5.00
CA PRO A 134 -3.17 -17.76 -5.80
C PRO A 134 -3.02 -16.24 -5.55
N PRO A 135 -1.82 -15.74 -5.25
CA PRO A 135 -1.63 -14.32 -4.98
C PRO A 135 -1.66 -13.50 -6.28
N ASP A 136 -2.30 -12.33 -6.24
CA ASP A 136 -2.28 -11.32 -7.31
C ASP A 136 -1.15 -10.31 -7.10
N PHE A 137 -0.87 -9.98 -5.84
CA PHE A 137 0.19 -9.07 -5.45
C PHE A 137 0.88 -9.51 -4.14
N ALA A 138 2.13 -9.10 -3.91
CA ALA A 138 2.77 -9.26 -2.61
C ALA A 138 3.72 -8.10 -2.24
N PHE A 139 3.85 -7.86 -0.93
CA PHE A 139 4.87 -7.01 -0.31
C PHE A 139 5.88 -7.88 0.43
N VAL A 140 7.16 -7.57 0.29
CA VAL A 140 8.26 -8.36 0.86
C VAL A 140 9.27 -7.43 1.54
N PHE A 141 9.45 -7.57 2.85
CA PHE A 141 10.41 -6.77 3.61
C PHE A 141 11.38 -7.69 4.33
N CYS A 142 12.66 -7.38 4.32
CA CYS A 142 13.66 -8.20 4.99
C CYS A 142 14.77 -7.38 5.62
N HIS A 143 15.27 -7.86 6.75
CA HIS A 143 16.26 -7.15 7.54
C HIS A 143 17.55 -6.91 6.76
N GLY A 144 17.91 -5.64 6.57
CA GLY A 144 19.01 -5.27 5.68
C GLY A 144 20.37 -5.71 6.20
N ALA A 145 20.63 -5.63 7.50
CA ALA A 145 21.90 -6.11 8.06
C ALA A 145 22.07 -7.64 8.02
N THR A 146 20.97 -8.41 8.03
CA THR A 146 21.03 -9.88 7.98
C THR A 146 21.14 -10.39 6.56
N TYR A 147 20.24 -9.96 5.68
CA TYR A 147 20.08 -10.53 4.35
C TYR A 147 20.70 -9.67 3.24
N GLY A 148 20.83 -8.36 3.47
CA GLY A 148 21.43 -7.38 2.55
C GLY A 148 22.95 -7.21 2.69
N LYS A 149 23.64 -8.18 3.29
CA LYS A 149 25.10 -8.12 3.51
C LYS A 149 25.93 -8.11 2.22
N ASP A 150 25.43 -8.73 1.16
CA ASP A 150 26.06 -8.83 -0.15
C ASP A 150 25.01 -9.16 -1.24
N ASP A 151 25.40 -9.00 -2.50
CA ASP A 151 24.52 -9.23 -3.66
C ASP A 151 24.07 -10.70 -3.75
N GLU A 152 24.91 -11.66 -3.36
CA GLU A 152 24.59 -13.10 -3.45
C GLU A 152 23.46 -13.47 -2.48
N SER A 153 23.61 -13.06 -1.22
CA SER A 153 22.65 -13.27 -0.13
C SER A 153 21.28 -12.69 -0.48
N ILE A 154 21.23 -11.44 -0.94
CA ILE A 154 19.95 -10.80 -1.22
C ILE A 154 19.28 -11.37 -2.49
N ASN A 155 20.07 -11.70 -3.52
CA ASN A 155 19.54 -12.34 -4.72
C ASN A 155 19.03 -13.75 -4.43
N ALA A 156 19.65 -14.49 -3.52
CA ALA A 156 19.17 -15.80 -3.09
C ALA A 156 17.79 -15.70 -2.41
N LEU A 157 17.59 -14.72 -1.52
CA LEU A 157 16.30 -14.46 -0.88
C LEU A 157 15.23 -14.07 -1.90
N VAL A 158 15.53 -13.08 -2.74
CA VAL A 158 14.61 -12.56 -3.76
C VAL A 158 14.21 -13.65 -4.76
N SER A 159 15.16 -14.49 -5.19
CA SER A 159 14.89 -15.61 -6.09
C SER A 159 14.00 -16.67 -5.44
N ALA A 160 14.23 -16.98 -4.16
CA ALA A 160 13.42 -17.94 -3.42
C ALA A 160 11.97 -17.46 -3.24
N VAL A 161 11.77 -16.20 -2.87
CA VAL A 161 10.44 -15.58 -2.79
C VAL A 161 9.76 -15.58 -4.15
N ASN A 162 10.47 -15.20 -5.21
CA ASN A 162 9.93 -15.17 -6.56
C ASN A 162 9.46 -16.55 -7.00
N HIS A 163 10.24 -17.60 -6.73
CA HIS A 163 9.89 -18.98 -7.09
C HIS A 163 8.56 -19.40 -6.44
N VAL A 164 8.35 -19.10 -5.15
CA VAL A 164 7.11 -19.44 -4.44
C VAL A 164 5.92 -18.67 -4.99
N LEU A 165 6.02 -17.34 -5.10
CA LEU A 165 4.91 -16.48 -5.54
C LEU A 165 4.54 -16.75 -7.01
N LYS A 166 5.53 -16.78 -7.90
CA LYS A 166 5.32 -17.06 -9.34
C LYS A 166 4.93 -18.51 -9.62
N GLY A 167 5.38 -19.45 -8.78
CA GLY A 167 4.97 -20.85 -8.85
C GLY A 167 3.48 -21.05 -8.57
N LYS A 168 2.86 -20.16 -7.78
CA LYS A 168 1.42 -20.17 -7.50
C LYS A 168 0.61 -19.35 -8.50
N ASN A 169 1.13 -18.20 -8.91
CA ASN A 169 0.54 -17.39 -9.96
C ASN A 169 1.67 -16.69 -10.76
N PRO A 170 1.93 -17.11 -12.01
CA PRO A 170 2.96 -16.48 -12.86
C PRO A 170 2.74 -14.98 -13.09
N ARG A 171 1.48 -14.52 -12.96
CA ARG A 171 1.11 -13.11 -13.11
C ARG A 171 1.21 -12.30 -11.82
N CYS A 172 1.45 -12.94 -10.66
CA CYS A 172 1.63 -12.25 -9.39
C CYS A 172 2.75 -11.22 -9.50
N ARG A 173 2.45 -9.95 -9.18
CA ARG A 173 3.47 -8.90 -9.08
C ARG A 173 3.87 -8.76 -7.62
N TRP A 174 5.11 -8.34 -7.36
CA TRP A 174 5.49 -8.08 -5.99
C TRP A 174 6.63 -7.08 -5.91
N VAL A 175 6.66 -6.34 -4.80
CA VAL A 175 7.70 -5.36 -4.49
C VAL A 175 8.18 -5.52 -3.07
N GLY A 176 9.32 -4.91 -2.76
CA GLY A 176 9.91 -4.99 -1.44
C GLY A 176 11.16 -4.16 -1.29
N CYS A 177 11.75 -4.18 -0.09
CA CYS A 177 13.05 -3.60 0.14
C CYS A 177 13.73 -4.15 1.40
N THR A 178 14.99 -3.81 1.60
CA THR A 178 15.68 -4.03 2.88
C THR A 178 15.26 -3.02 3.94
N THR A 179 15.30 -3.42 5.21
CA THR A 179 14.63 -2.69 6.31
C THR A 179 15.45 -2.70 7.61
N ASP A 180 15.15 -1.77 8.54
CA ASP A 180 15.71 -1.77 9.91
C ASP A 180 15.10 -2.89 10.77
N GLY A 181 13.89 -3.27 10.43
CA GLY A 181 13.11 -4.35 11.02
C GLY A 181 11.75 -4.41 10.35
N GLU A 182 11.05 -5.51 10.56
CA GLU A 182 9.83 -5.86 9.84
C GLU A 182 8.63 -5.79 10.79
N ILE A 183 7.50 -5.31 10.28
CA ILE A 183 6.25 -5.21 11.02
C ILE A 183 5.24 -6.14 10.36
N SER A 184 4.57 -6.97 11.14
CA SER A 184 3.43 -7.75 10.68
C SER A 184 2.35 -7.92 11.77
N ASP A 185 1.24 -8.55 11.41
CA ASP A 185 0.20 -8.97 12.36
C ASP A 185 0.69 -10.04 13.37
N LYS A 186 1.89 -10.58 13.16
CA LYS A 186 2.52 -11.59 14.01
C LYS A 186 3.57 -11.00 14.96
N GLY A 187 4.05 -9.78 14.70
CA GLY A 187 5.06 -9.14 15.54
C GLY A 187 5.77 -7.96 14.89
N CYS A 188 6.64 -7.34 15.68
CA CYS A 188 7.72 -6.49 15.16
C CYS A 188 9.02 -7.28 15.31
N PHE A 189 9.74 -7.47 14.21
CA PHE A 189 10.92 -8.31 14.14
C PHE A 189 12.15 -7.51 13.74
N PHE A 190 13.32 -7.96 14.20
CA PHE A 190 14.63 -7.43 13.84
C PHE A 190 15.49 -8.66 13.54
N ASN A 191 15.90 -8.86 12.29
CA ASN A 191 16.44 -10.12 11.71
C ASN A 191 15.40 -11.08 11.11
N SER A 192 14.40 -10.60 10.38
CA SER A 192 13.43 -11.45 9.70
C SER A 192 13.21 -11.10 8.23
N CYS A 193 12.52 -11.98 7.52
CA CYS A 193 11.87 -11.69 6.25
C CYS A 193 10.36 -11.82 6.46
N SER A 194 9.61 -10.76 6.17
CA SER A 194 8.14 -10.73 6.23
C SER A 194 7.54 -10.58 4.84
N VAL A 195 6.48 -11.33 4.57
CA VAL A 195 5.74 -11.32 3.30
C VAL A 195 4.26 -11.12 3.59
N LEU A 196 3.61 -10.26 2.83
CA LEU A 196 2.14 -10.20 2.73
C LEU A 196 1.73 -10.49 1.29
N ALA A 197 0.90 -11.51 1.12
CA ALA A 197 0.33 -11.90 -0.17
C ALA A 197 -1.14 -11.48 -0.22
N LEU A 198 -1.57 -10.91 -1.33
CA LEU A 198 -2.91 -10.36 -1.56
C LEU A 198 -3.59 -11.05 -2.73
N ALA A 199 -4.89 -11.27 -2.63
CA ALA A 199 -5.75 -11.67 -3.74
C ALA A 199 -7.04 -10.85 -3.74
N SER A 200 -7.37 -10.21 -4.88
CA SER A 200 -8.57 -9.38 -5.03
C SER A 200 -8.88 -9.10 -6.50
N ASP A 201 -10.16 -9.20 -6.87
CA ASP A 201 -10.68 -8.73 -8.16
C ASP A 201 -11.02 -7.22 -8.13
N HIS A 202 -10.89 -6.56 -6.98
CA HIS A 202 -11.28 -5.16 -6.74
C HIS A 202 -10.09 -4.23 -6.49
N VAL A 203 -8.87 -4.76 -6.51
CA VAL A 203 -7.63 -4.00 -6.36
C VAL A 203 -6.64 -4.44 -7.42
N SER A 204 -6.16 -3.48 -8.20
CA SER A 204 -5.15 -3.68 -9.24
C SER A 204 -3.88 -2.90 -8.91
N PHE A 205 -2.74 -3.50 -9.23
CA PHE A 205 -1.42 -2.94 -8.96
C PHE A 205 -0.60 -2.85 -10.26
N GLY A 206 -0.01 -1.69 -10.50
CA GLY A 206 1.02 -1.46 -11.50
C GLY A 206 2.35 -1.18 -10.81
N VAL A 207 3.45 -1.78 -11.29
CA VAL A 207 4.78 -1.64 -10.70
C VAL A 207 5.73 -0.98 -11.70
N GLY A 208 6.36 0.11 -11.28
CA GLY A 208 7.41 0.79 -12.01
C GLY A 208 8.70 0.83 -11.20
N VAL A 209 9.82 0.66 -11.90
CA VAL A 209 11.17 0.66 -11.32
C VAL A 209 12.06 1.48 -12.24
N GLU A 210 12.79 2.43 -11.66
CA GLU A 210 13.88 3.12 -12.35
C GLU A 210 15.19 2.90 -11.60
N ASP A 211 16.21 2.42 -12.33
CA ASP A 211 17.52 2.03 -11.78
C ASP A 211 18.52 3.17 -11.94
N GLY A 212 19.48 3.29 -11.01
CA GLY A 212 20.45 4.38 -10.98
C GLY A 212 19.82 5.74 -10.66
N ALA A 213 18.95 5.79 -9.66
CA ALA A 213 18.25 6.99 -9.21
C ALA A 213 19.20 8.15 -8.87
N SER A 214 20.43 7.84 -8.42
CA SER A 214 21.47 8.82 -8.12
C SER A 214 21.93 9.66 -9.31
N LYS A 215 21.70 9.21 -10.54
CA LYS A 215 22.08 9.94 -11.76
C LYS A 215 21.23 11.21 -11.95
N ASP A 216 19.93 11.06 -11.74
CA ASP A 216 18.94 12.15 -11.78
C ASP A 216 17.69 11.71 -11.03
N PHE A 217 17.54 12.21 -9.81
CA PHE A 217 16.43 11.88 -8.93
C PHE A 217 15.07 12.29 -9.48
N PHE A 218 14.98 13.44 -10.16
CA PHE A 218 13.73 13.91 -10.72
C PHE A 218 13.27 12.98 -11.84
N THR A 219 14.18 12.68 -12.77
CA THR A 219 13.90 11.74 -13.86
C THR A 219 13.60 10.35 -13.31
N ALA A 220 14.31 9.90 -12.27
CA ALA A 220 14.07 8.60 -11.64
C ALA A 220 12.64 8.45 -11.10
N GLY A 221 12.17 9.44 -10.35
CA GLY A 221 10.79 9.45 -9.85
C GLY A 221 9.76 9.51 -10.99
N LYS A 222 10.01 10.33 -12.00
CA LYS A 222 9.12 10.47 -13.16
C LYS A 222 8.99 9.16 -13.94
N SER A 223 10.11 8.56 -14.34
CA SER A 223 10.13 7.33 -15.14
C SER A 223 9.56 6.13 -14.38
N ALA A 224 9.86 6.00 -13.08
CA ALA A 224 9.25 4.97 -12.25
C ALA A 224 7.72 5.12 -12.18
N ALA A 225 7.20 6.34 -12.04
CA ALA A 225 5.76 6.59 -12.03
C ALA A 225 5.08 6.34 -13.39
N GLU A 226 5.71 6.75 -14.49
CA GLU A 226 5.24 6.46 -15.86
C GLU A 226 5.21 4.95 -16.14
N ALA A 227 6.24 4.21 -15.70
CA ALA A 227 6.28 2.77 -15.81
C ALA A 227 5.18 2.10 -14.96
N ALA A 228 4.96 2.57 -13.73
CA ALA A 228 3.94 2.03 -12.83
C ALA A 228 2.51 2.24 -13.37
N THR A 229 2.24 3.42 -13.91
CA THR A 229 0.93 3.75 -14.51
C THR A 229 0.69 2.98 -15.81
N LYS A 230 1.73 2.73 -16.62
CA LYS A 230 1.64 1.90 -17.82
C LYS A 230 1.42 0.42 -17.51
N ASP A 231 2.00 -0.09 -16.41
CA ASP A 231 1.84 -1.48 -15.96
C ASP A 231 0.50 -1.73 -15.24
N LEU A 232 -0.16 -0.65 -14.79
CA LEU A 232 -1.46 -0.70 -14.14
C LEU A 232 -2.50 -1.26 -15.11
N LYS A 233 -3.07 -2.40 -14.75
CA LYS A 233 -4.22 -2.93 -15.46
C LYS A 233 -5.45 -2.25 -14.93
N MET A 234 -6.30 -1.72 -15.81
CA MET A 234 -7.63 -1.31 -15.40
C MET A 234 -8.32 -2.50 -14.72
N LEU A 235 -9.12 -2.22 -13.70
CA LEU A 235 -10.14 -3.17 -13.29
C LEU A 235 -11.09 -3.38 -14.48
N ASP A 236 -12.00 -4.35 -14.40
CA ASP A 236 -12.97 -4.56 -15.48
C ASP A 236 -13.57 -3.21 -15.93
N PRO A 237 -13.25 -2.73 -17.15
CA PRO A 237 -13.51 -1.33 -17.52
C PRO A 237 -14.99 -0.95 -17.48
N TYR A 238 -15.87 -1.96 -17.55
CA TYR A 238 -17.31 -1.78 -17.44
C TYR A 238 -17.75 -1.71 -15.98
N LEU A 239 -17.22 -2.60 -15.12
CA LEU A 239 -17.52 -2.58 -13.69
C LEU A 239 -17.00 -1.30 -13.02
N GLU A 240 -15.77 -0.88 -13.30
CA GLU A 240 -15.17 0.35 -12.72
C GLU A 240 -15.99 1.60 -13.05
N ARG A 241 -16.39 1.76 -14.33
CA ARG A 241 -17.22 2.90 -14.76
C ARG A 241 -18.59 2.87 -14.10
N TYR A 242 -19.18 1.69 -13.95
CA TYR A 242 -20.48 1.54 -13.29
C TYR A 242 -20.40 1.79 -11.78
N MET A 243 -19.37 1.31 -11.10
CA MET A 243 -19.17 1.55 -9.67
C MET A 243 -18.93 3.03 -9.37
N ARG A 244 -18.17 3.71 -10.23
CA ARG A 244 -18.02 5.18 -10.18
C ARG A 244 -19.35 5.89 -10.41
N PHE A 245 -20.14 5.44 -11.38
CA PHE A 245 -21.47 5.97 -11.63
C PHE A 245 -22.43 5.74 -10.44
N LEU A 246 -22.40 4.57 -9.81
CA LEU A 246 -23.20 4.27 -8.62
C LEU A 246 -22.78 5.13 -7.43
N ALA A 247 -21.48 5.32 -7.20
CA ALA A 247 -20.99 6.24 -6.19
C ALA A 247 -21.57 7.64 -6.44
N VAL A 248 -21.49 8.16 -7.68
CA VAL A 248 -22.04 9.47 -8.07
C VAL A 248 -23.55 9.57 -7.81
N LYS A 249 -24.32 8.49 -8.00
CA LYS A 249 -25.76 8.48 -7.75
C LYS A 249 -26.15 8.40 -6.28
N ARG A 250 -25.32 7.77 -5.44
CA ARG A 250 -25.68 7.44 -4.05
C ARG A 250 -25.07 8.37 -3.01
N LYS A 251 -23.95 9.01 -3.33
CA LYS A 251 -23.17 9.81 -2.37
C LYS A 251 -23.37 11.29 -2.59
N GLN A 252 -23.26 12.05 -1.50
CA GLN A 252 -23.23 13.50 -1.59
C GLN A 252 -21.95 13.94 -2.32
N PRO A 253 -21.96 15.06 -3.06
CA PRO A 253 -20.77 15.57 -3.75
C PRO A 253 -19.52 15.68 -2.85
N SER A 254 -19.69 16.04 -1.58
CA SER A 254 -18.59 16.15 -0.60
C SER A 254 -17.92 14.80 -0.27
N GLU A 255 -18.63 13.69 -0.40
CA GLU A 255 -18.11 12.34 -0.18
C GLU A 255 -17.40 11.81 -1.43
N LEU A 256 -17.88 12.17 -2.62
CA LEU A 256 -17.23 11.84 -3.89
C LEU A 256 -15.84 12.46 -3.97
N LEU A 257 -15.70 13.72 -3.54
CA LEU A 257 -14.40 14.42 -3.50
C LEU A 257 -13.39 13.78 -2.53
N LYS A 258 -13.85 12.99 -1.54
CA LYS A 258 -13.00 12.28 -0.58
C LYS A 258 -12.64 10.86 -1.02
N THR A 259 -13.26 10.39 -2.10
CA THR A 259 -13.02 9.05 -2.64
C THR A 259 -11.65 8.98 -3.29
N LYS A 260 -10.88 7.94 -2.96
CA LYS A 260 -9.49 7.76 -3.40
C LYS A 260 -9.37 6.45 -4.19
N PRO A 261 -9.81 6.41 -5.45
CA PRO A 261 -9.74 5.20 -6.25
C PRO A 261 -8.30 4.89 -6.70
N TYR A 262 -7.44 5.91 -6.72
CA TYR A 262 -6.02 5.80 -7.04
C TYR A 262 -5.17 6.22 -5.85
N LEU A 263 -4.09 5.49 -5.60
CA LEU A 263 -3.00 5.92 -4.73
C LEU A 263 -1.67 5.36 -5.22
N LEU A 264 -0.59 5.99 -4.77
CA LEU A 264 0.78 5.60 -5.08
C LEU A 264 1.47 5.11 -3.80
N ILE A 265 2.24 4.03 -3.93
CA ILE A 265 3.13 3.54 -2.89
C ILE A 265 4.57 3.67 -3.36
N THR A 266 5.46 4.25 -2.56
CA THR A 266 6.89 4.40 -2.90
C THR A 266 7.78 3.52 -2.04
N LEU A 267 8.77 2.90 -2.68
CA LEU A 267 9.91 2.28 -2.00
C LEU A 267 11.19 2.86 -2.59
N PHE A 268 11.80 3.76 -1.83
CA PHE A 268 12.97 4.53 -2.28
C PHE A 268 14.28 3.91 -1.80
N PRO A 269 15.41 4.23 -2.45
CA PRO A 269 16.71 3.86 -1.93
C PRO A 269 16.99 4.61 -0.63
N GLY A 270 17.68 3.94 0.30
CA GLY A 270 18.12 4.55 1.55
C GLY A 270 19.51 5.17 1.45
N PRO A 271 19.90 6.00 2.44
CA PRO A 271 21.24 6.57 2.49
C PRO A 271 22.31 5.48 2.70
N THR A 272 23.48 5.70 2.12
CA THR A 272 24.71 4.94 2.36
C THR A 272 25.87 5.91 2.62
N GLN A 273 27.02 5.41 3.06
CA GLN A 273 28.22 6.20 3.27
C GLN A 273 28.70 6.91 1.99
N LYS A 274 28.35 6.38 0.82
CA LYS A 274 28.78 6.91 -0.49
C LYS A 274 27.73 7.80 -1.14
N TYR A 275 26.50 7.79 -0.65
CA TYR A 275 25.35 8.28 -1.39
C TYR A 275 24.18 8.64 -0.46
N GLN A 276 23.63 9.85 -0.62
CA GLN A 276 22.40 10.27 0.05
C GLN A 276 21.32 10.54 -1.02
N PRO A 277 20.21 9.77 -1.03
CA PRO A 277 19.09 10.00 -1.92
C PRO A 277 18.48 11.40 -1.74
N ASN A 278 18.11 12.05 -2.83
CA ASN A 278 17.27 13.25 -2.80
C ASN A 278 15.81 12.87 -3.08
N GLU A 279 15.13 12.44 -2.02
CA GLU A 279 13.75 11.95 -2.10
C GLU A 279 12.76 13.04 -2.55
N GLU A 280 13.01 14.31 -2.22
CA GLU A 280 12.13 15.40 -2.64
C GLU A 280 12.15 15.61 -4.16
N GLU A 281 13.29 15.44 -4.81
CA GLU A 281 13.35 15.48 -6.28
C GLU A 281 12.67 14.26 -6.91
N MET A 282 12.82 13.06 -6.34
CA MET A 282 12.04 11.89 -6.78
C MET A 282 10.53 12.11 -6.65
N LEU A 283 10.09 12.68 -5.53
CA LEU A 283 8.67 13.01 -5.31
C LEU A 283 8.16 14.05 -6.32
N LYS A 284 8.95 15.08 -6.64
CA LYS A 284 8.60 16.05 -7.69
C LYS A 284 8.50 15.39 -9.07
N GLY A 285 9.39 14.44 -9.37
CA GLY A 285 9.34 13.64 -10.59
C GLY A 285 8.05 12.84 -10.70
N ILE A 286 7.65 12.16 -9.62
CA ILE A 286 6.39 11.42 -9.54
C ILE A 286 5.20 12.37 -9.73
N GLN A 287 5.18 13.50 -9.02
CA GLN A 287 4.12 14.51 -9.15
C GLN A 287 4.03 15.08 -10.58
N ASN A 288 5.16 15.19 -11.29
CA ASN A 288 5.17 15.62 -12.69
C ASN A 288 4.43 14.63 -13.61
N ALA A 289 4.58 13.32 -13.35
CA ALA A 289 3.92 12.28 -14.12
C ALA A 289 2.45 12.07 -13.76
N THR A 290 2.11 12.13 -12.46
CA THR A 290 0.80 11.69 -11.95
C THR A 290 -0.10 12.79 -11.42
N GLY A 291 0.38 14.04 -11.38
CA GLY A 291 -0.28 15.11 -10.65
C GLY A 291 -0.30 14.87 -9.13
N LEU A 292 -1.15 15.61 -8.42
CA LEU A 292 -1.29 15.50 -6.97
C LEU A 292 -2.18 14.29 -6.60
N SER A 293 -1.59 13.11 -6.57
CA SER A 293 -2.24 11.87 -6.13
C SER A 293 -1.87 11.53 -4.68
N PRO A 294 -2.74 10.84 -3.92
CA PRO A 294 -2.36 10.26 -2.64
C PRO A 294 -1.12 9.38 -2.80
N LEU A 295 -0.06 9.68 -2.07
CA LEU A 295 1.23 9.01 -2.16
C LEU A 295 1.75 8.73 -0.76
N PHE A 296 2.20 7.51 -0.53
CA PHE A 296 2.74 7.05 0.76
C PHE A 296 3.89 6.09 0.54
N GLY A 297 4.85 6.00 1.45
CA GLY A 297 5.91 5.02 1.30
C GLY A 297 7.02 5.16 2.31
N GLY A 298 8.10 4.43 2.07
CA GLY A 298 9.27 4.45 2.91
C GLY A 298 10.55 4.18 2.14
N SER A 299 11.64 4.73 2.65
CA SER A 299 12.98 4.45 2.13
C SER A 299 13.55 3.19 2.78
N SER A 300 14.23 2.39 1.97
CA SER A 300 14.89 1.16 2.41
C SER A 300 16.01 1.42 3.42
N SER A 301 16.38 0.41 4.18
CA SER A 301 17.39 0.51 5.24
C SER A 301 18.30 -0.72 5.33
N ASP A 302 19.40 -0.57 6.08
CA ASP A 302 20.35 -1.58 6.49
C ASP A 302 20.76 -1.48 7.97
N SER A 303 19.82 -1.16 8.86
CA SER A 303 20.03 -1.13 10.32
C SER A 303 21.04 -0.07 10.75
N ALA A 304 20.99 1.08 10.07
CA ALA A 304 21.92 2.21 10.21
C ALA A 304 23.42 1.83 10.01
N MET A 305 23.70 0.79 9.23
CA MET A 305 25.06 0.45 8.82
C MET A 305 25.55 1.35 7.68
N PHE A 306 24.63 1.91 6.88
CA PHE A 306 24.88 2.79 5.75
C PHE A 306 25.85 2.18 4.72
N ARG A 307 25.85 0.85 4.57
CA ARG A 307 26.66 0.12 3.61
C ARG A 307 25.98 0.05 2.26
N GLN A 308 24.79 -0.54 2.22
CA GLN A 308 24.05 -0.79 1.00
C GLN A 308 22.58 -1.09 1.34
N THR A 309 21.68 -0.53 0.56
CA THR A 309 20.25 -0.86 0.64
C THR A 309 19.78 -1.44 -0.68
N TYR A 310 18.71 -2.25 -0.64
CA TYR A 310 18.15 -2.88 -1.83
C TYR A 310 16.66 -2.66 -1.92
N GLN A 311 16.19 -2.53 -3.16
CA GLN A 311 14.78 -2.48 -3.52
C GLN A 311 14.48 -3.71 -4.38
N PHE A 312 13.31 -4.31 -4.23
CA PHE A 312 12.93 -5.55 -4.90
C PHE A 312 11.73 -5.31 -5.79
N ALA A 313 11.77 -5.86 -7.00
CA ALA A 313 10.57 -5.98 -7.83
C ALA A 313 10.65 -7.23 -8.68
N ASN A 314 9.57 -8.03 -8.63
CA ASN A 314 9.32 -9.14 -9.56
C ASN A 314 10.50 -10.11 -9.75
N GLY A 315 11.21 -10.45 -8.68
CA GLY A 315 12.31 -11.41 -8.71
C GLY A 315 13.70 -10.83 -8.98
N ARG A 316 13.85 -9.51 -9.01
CA ARG A 316 15.16 -8.85 -9.08
C ARG A 316 15.37 -7.95 -7.86
N ALA A 317 16.57 -8.01 -7.31
CA ALA A 317 17.07 -7.03 -6.36
C ALA A 317 17.80 -5.91 -7.11
N TYR A 318 17.49 -4.68 -6.74
CA TYR A 318 18.05 -3.47 -7.31
C TYR A 318 18.79 -2.69 -6.23
N LYS A 319 19.74 -1.88 -6.66
CA LYS A 319 20.50 -0.95 -5.83
C LYS A 319 20.25 0.44 -6.39
N ASP A 320 20.15 1.45 -5.52
CA ASP A 320 19.95 2.83 -5.99
C ASP A 320 18.76 2.96 -6.96
N SER A 321 17.61 2.39 -6.60
CA SER A 321 16.45 2.34 -7.50
C SER A 321 15.20 2.93 -6.86
N CYS A 322 14.43 3.66 -7.67
CA CYS A 322 13.15 4.21 -7.29
C CYS A 322 12.04 3.22 -7.70
N ILE A 323 11.27 2.71 -6.74
CA ILE A 323 10.08 1.90 -7.02
C ILE A 323 8.82 2.72 -6.72
N VAL A 324 7.90 2.72 -7.68
CA VAL A 324 6.55 3.27 -7.54
C VAL A 324 5.55 2.15 -7.82
N VAL A 325 4.58 1.98 -6.94
CA VAL A 325 3.42 1.12 -7.15
C VAL A 325 2.19 1.99 -7.31
N THR A 326 1.52 1.88 -8.44
CA THR A 326 0.19 2.49 -8.62
C THR A 326 -0.86 1.49 -8.20
N VAL A 327 -1.79 1.90 -7.35
CA VAL A 327 -2.93 1.09 -6.92
C VAL A 327 -4.21 1.71 -7.47
N LEU A 328 -5.03 0.89 -8.11
CA LEU A 328 -6.42 1.20 -8.47
C LEU A 328 -7.33 0.30 -7.65
N SER A 329 -8.28 0.88 -6.92
CA SER A 329 -9.17 0.15 -6.02
C SER A 329 -10.61 0.62 -6.13
N ASP A 330 -11.52 -0.36 -6.21
CA ASP A 330 -12.96 -0.14 -5.99
C ASP A 330 -13.34 -0.26 -4.50
N LEU A 331 -12.39 -0.64 -3.63
CA LEU A 331 -12.54 -0.68 -2.17
C LEU A 331 -12.20 0.66 -1.54
N LYS A 332 -12.85 0.98 -0.41
CA LYS A 332 -12.53 2.18 0.38
C LYS A 332 -11.10 2.06 0.91
N ILE A 333 -10.31 3.13 0.72
CA ILE A 333 -8.95 3.24 1.24
C ILE A 333 -8.85 4.50 2.08
N ALA A 334 -8.23 4.35 3.25
CA ALA A 334 -7.89 5.46 4.12
C ALA A 334 -6.41 5.42 4.49
N PHE A 335 -5.91 6.57 4.88
CA PHE A 335 -4.56 6.71 5.36
C PHE A 335 -4.52 7.71 6.51
N SER A 336 -3.49 7.61 7.33
CA SER A 336 -3.12 8.63 8.31
C SER A 336 -1.61 8.66 8.46
N ILE A 337 -1.11 9.81 8.87
CA ILE A 337 0.30 10.05 9.21
C ILE A 337 0.34 10.81 10.53
N THR A 338 1.15 10.33 11.47
CA THR A 338 1.31 11.00 12.77
C THR A 338 2.74 10.88 13.29
N HIS A 339 3.10 11.72 14.26
CA HIS A 339 4.31 11.58 15.07
C HIS A 339 3.98 11.72 16.57
N GLY A 340 4.87 11.22 17.43
CA GLY A 340 4.77 11.39 18.89
C GLY A 340 5.26 12.74 19.41
N LEU A 341 5.99 13.50 18.59
CA LEU A 341 6.67 14.72 19.02
C LEU A 341 5.72 15.87 19.38
N LYS A 342 6.07 16.64 20.41
CA LYS A 342 5.33 17.82 20.89
C LYS A 342 6.19 19.08 20.72
N PRO A 343 5.61 20.22 20.30
CA PRO A 343 6.37 21.45 20.16
C PRO A 343 6.76 22.03 21.53
N THR A 344 7.97 22.58 21.63
CA THR A 344 8.41 23.36 22.79
C THR A 344 8.25 24.87 22.53
N ARG A 345 8.63 25.70 23.51
CA ARG A 345 8.71 27.17 23.32
C ARG A 345 10.01 27.63 22.67
N LYS A 346 10.97 26.73 22.43
CA LYS A 346 12.28 27.07 21.84
C LYS A 346 12.15 27.02 20.32
N GLN A 347 12.42 28.13 19.66
CA GLN A 347 12.29 28.26 18.21
C GLN A 347 13.41 29.16 17.65
N ALA A 348 13.76 28.96 16.38
CA ALA A 348 14.70 29.81 15.65
C ALA A 348 14.36 29.88 14.17
N LEU A 349 14.65 31.02 13.55
CA LEU A 349 14.48 31.23 12.12
C LEU A 349 15.65 30.62 11.34
N ALA A 350 15.37 29.80 10.32
CA ALA A 350 16.34 29.34 9.34
C ALA A 350 16.80 30.49 8.41
N SER A 351 17.59 31.41 8.98
CA SER A 351 18.03 32.65 8.33
C SER A 351 18.92 32.46 7.10
N LYS A 352 19.65 31.34 6.99
CA LYS A 352 20.39 30.95 5.78
C LYS A 352 20.40 29.44 5.63
N SER A 353 19.76 28.93 4.58
CA SER A 353 19.75 27.51 4.25
C SER A 353 19.78 27.28 2.74
N ARG A 354 20.26 26.11 2.32
CA ARG A 354 20.24 25.66 0.92
C ARG A 354 20.03 24.15 0.89
N GLY A 355 18.91 23.71 0.32
CA GLY A 355 18.49 22.31 0.36
C GLY A 355 18.33 21.82 1.79
N ASN A 356 19.04 20.75 2.14
CA ASN A 356 19.05 20.18 3.49
C ASN A 356 20.13 20.79 4.42
N ARG A 357 20.93 21.76 3.96
CA ARG A 357 21.98 22.37 4.79
C ARG A 357 21.52 23.72 5.34
N VAL A 358 21.50 23.84 6.66
CA VAL A 358 21.20 25.10 7.37
C VAL A 358 22.48 25.68 7.93
N PHE A 359 22.89 26.84 7.40
CA PHE A 359 24.12 27.52 7.78
C PHE A 359 23.92 28.35 9.05
N THR A 360 22.83 29.11 9.11
CA THR A 360 22.55 29.98 10.25
C THR A 360 21.11 29.91 10.73
N LEU A 361 20.97 29.95 12.06
CA LEU A 361 19.72 30.11 12.80
C LEU A 361 19.76 31.47 13.52
N ASP A 362 18.75 32.32 13.31
CA ASP A 362 18.72 33.70 13.85
C ASP A 362 20.03 34.49 13.59
N GLY A 363 20.60 34.34 12.39
CA GLY A 363 21.86 34.97 12.00
C GLY A 363 23.13 34.40 12.65
N LYS A 364 23.01 33.34 13.47
CA LYS A 364 24.13 32.69 14.18
C LYS A 364 24.40 31.29 13.63
N PRO A 365 25.61 30.72 13.77
CA PRO A 365 25.90 29.37 13.29
C PRO A 365 24.91 28.33 13.82
N ALA A 366 24.30 27.56 12.91
CA ALA A 366 23.15 26.72 13.22
C ALA A 366 23.42 25.73 14.37
N ALA A 367 24.57 25.05 14.35
CA ALA A 367 24.91 24.07 15.38
C ALA A 367 25.08 24.70 16.77
N LYS A 368 25.58 25.95 16.86
CA LYS A 368 25.71 26.67 18.14
C LYS A 368 24.34 27.02 18.72
N VAL A 369 23.40 27.42 17.87
CA VAL A 369 22.03 27.71 18.29
C VAL A 369 21.35 26.44 18.79
N TYR A 370 21.48 25.33 18.06
CA TYR A 370 20.92 24.05 18.46
C TYR A 370 21.52 23.54 19.78
N ALA A 371 22.85 23.58 19.94
CA ALA A 371 23.52 23.24 21.20
C ALA A 371 22.98 24.08 22.37
N LYS A 372 22.84 25.40 22.17
CA LYS A 372 22.26 26.29 23.18
C LYS A 372 20.81 25.93 23.51
N MET A 373 19.99 25.59 22.51
CA MET A 373 18.60 25.17 22.72
C MET A 373 18.52 23.88 23.53
N LEU A 374 19.43 22.93 23.31
CA LEU A 374 19.52 21.68 24.06
C LEU A 374 20.17 21.86 25.45
N GLY A 375 20.84 22.99 25.70
CA GLY A 375 21.59 23.21 26.94
C GLY A 375 22.90 22.43 26.98
N MET A 376 23.51 22.19 25.82
CA MET A 376 24.71 21.36 25.66
C MET A 376 25.90 22.18 25.17
N SER A 377 27.11 21.70 25.48
CA SER A 377 28.33 22.13 24.80
C SER A 377 28.38 21.61 23.36
N MET A 378 29.21 22.24 22.52
CA MET A 378 29.44 21.76 21.15
C MET A 378 30.09 20.37 21.11
N HIS A 379 30.92 20.03 22.11
CA HIS A 379 31.52 18.72 22.21
C HIS A 379 30.45 17.66 22.50
N GLU A 380 29.58 17.91 23.48
CA GLU A 380 28.46 17.01 23.79
C GLU A 380 27.52 16.86 22.60
N LEU A 381 27.17 17.97 21.92
CA LEU A 381 26.33 17.91 20.73
C LEU A 381 26.93 17.00 19.66
N ARG A 382 28.23 17.14 19.35
CA ARG A 382 28.89 16.30 18.34
C ARG A 382 28.91 14.82 18.73
N THR A 383 29.12 14.51 20.00
CA THR A 383 29.21 13.12 20.49
C THR A 383 27.84 12.46 20.64
N LYS A 384 26.80 13.22 21.01
CA LYS A 384 25.47 12.70 21.35
C LYS A 384 24.39 13.00 20.31
N LEU A 385 24.75 13.65 19.19
CA LEU A 385 23.81 14.17 18.19
C LEU A 385 22.70 13.15 17.86
N PHE A 386 23.08 11.92 17.53
CA PHE A 386 22.15 10.91 17.07
C PHE A 386 21.09 10.54 18.12
N ASP A 387 21.45 10.42 19.40
CA ASP A 387 20.49 10.11 20.47
C ASP A 387 19.65 11.33 20.86
N GLU A 388 20.20 12.53 20.68
CA GLU A 388 19.49 13.78 20.93
C GLU A 388 18.47 14.10 19.85
N VAL A 389 18.78 13.91 18.58
CA VAL A 389 17.87 14.26 17.48
C VAL A 389 16.68 13.32 17.39
N VAL A 390 16.84 12.08 17.84
CA VAL A 390 15.74 11.11 17.98
C VAL A 390 14.75 11.55 19.07
N GLN A 391 15.20 12.33 20.05
CA GLN A 391 14.33 12.79 21.13
C GLN A 391 13.83 14.22 20.91
N ARG A 392 14.69 15.09 20.36
CA ARG A 392 14.53 16.54 20.30
C ARG A 392 14.90 17.10 18.91
N PRO A 393 14.21 16.68 17.83
CA PRO A 393 14.39 17.22 16.49
C PRO A 393 13.77 18.62 16.36
N TYR A 394 13.82 19.20 15.16
CA TYR A 394 13.02 20.37 14.82
C TYR A 394 11.70 19.98 14.15
N GLY A 395 10.74 20.89 14.14
CA GLY A 395 9.50 20.83 13.40
C GLY A 395 9.20 22.16 12.71
N ILE A 396 8.57 22.11 11.55
CA ILE A 396 8.00 23.27 10.85
C ILE A 396 6.48 23.11 10.87
N ALA A 397 5.75 24.10 11.39
CA ALA A 397 4.30 24.07 11.38
C ALA A 397 3.76 24.24 9.95
N ASP A 398 2.78 23.42 9.59
CA ASP A 398 1.98 23.58 8.39
C ASP A 398 0.77 24.52 8.65
N PRO A 399 0.02 24.93 7.60
CA PRO A 399 -1.12 25.83 7.77
C PRO A 399 -2.26 25.29 8.66
N LEU A 400 -2.29 23.98 8.91
CA LEU A 400 -3.28 23.33 9.78
C LEU A 400 -2.77 23.14 11.22
N GLY A 401 -1.55 23.60 11.51
CA GLY A 401 -0.93 23.48 12.83
C GLY A 401 -0.29 22.12 13.11
N HIS A 402 -0.15 21.25 12.11
CA HIS A 402 0.64 20.02 12.21
C HIS A 402 2.12 20.35 12.04
N TYR A 403 3.01 19.52 12.61
CA TYR A 403 4.46 19.77 12.54
C TYR A 403 5.13 18.78 11.59
N TRP A 404 5.82 19.32 10.59
CA TRP A 404 6.68 18.56 9.73
C TRP A 404 8.08 18.45 10.34
N ILE A 405 8.45 17.24 10.74
CA ILE A 405 9.70 16.98 11.46
C ILE A 405 10.92 17.12 10.54
N LYS A 406 11.91 17.85 11.04
CA LYS A 406 13.20 18.15 10.41
C LYS A 406 14.32 17.69 11.34
N THR A 407 15.04 16.63 10.94
CA THR A 407 16.06 16.00 11.78
C THR A 407 17.47 16.46 11.37
N PRO A 408 18.21 17.22 12.21
CA PRO A 408 19.58 17.62 11.91
C PRO A 408 20.54 16.46 12.16
N PHE A 409 20.94 15.76 11.10
CA PHE A 409 21.67 14.51 11.17
C PHE A 409 23.19 14.66 11.32
N HIS A 410 23.76 15.81 10.92
CA HIS A 410 25.20 16.01 10.97
C HIS A 410 25.58 17.45 11.32
N VAL A 411 26.66 17.61 12.12
CA VAL A 411 27.29 18.90 12.44
C VAL A 411 28.54 19.06 11.60
N ASN A 412 28.49 19.97 10.62
CA ASN A 412 29.59 20.20 9.68
C ASN A 412 30.78 20.94 10.34
N PRO A 413 31.97 20.95 9.70
CA PRO A 413 33.13 21.70 10.19
C PRO A 413 32.89 23.20 10.33
N ASP A 414 32.11 23.80 9.41
CA ASP A 414 31.70 25.21 9.42
C ASP A 414 30.57 25.54 10.41
N LEU A 415 30.19 24.57 11.26
CA LEU A 415 29.10 24.66 12.24
C LEU A 415 27.69 24.82 11.65
N SER A 416 27.53 24.55 10.35
CA SER A 416 26.21 24.32 9.74
C SER A 416 25.67 22.94 10.15
N LEU A 417 24.34 22.78 10.06
CA LEU A 417 23.66 21.50 10.28
C LEU A 417 23.19 20.95 8.94
N SER A 418 23.47 19.67 8.67
CA SER A 418 22.85 18.94 7.57
C SER A 418 21.64 18.16 8.07
N PHE A 419 20.50 18.32 7.42
CA PHE A 419 19.24 17.65 7.74
C PHE A 419 19.02 16.45 6.83
N LEU A 420 18.13 15.54 7.24
CA LEU A 420 17.69 14.42 6.39
C LEU A 420 16.83 14.89 5.21
N ASN A 421 16.05 15.95 5.40
CA ASN A 421 15.15 16.54 4.40
C ASN A 421 15.42 18.05 4.23
N ASN A 422 14.83 18.68 3.20
CA ASN A 422 15.09 20.09 2.94
C ASN A 422 14.50 20.98 4.03
N VAL A 423 15.22 22.07 4.32
CA VAL A 423 14.80 23.12 5.24
C VAL A 423 14.70 24.42 4.44
N PRO A 424 13.48 24.85 4.06
CA PRO A 424 13.29 26.10 3.35
C PRO A 424 13.90 27.29 4.10
N GLN A 425 14.57 28.17 3.38
CA GLN A 425 15.07 29.40 3.99
C GLN A 425 13.89 30.22 4.51
N ASN A 426 14.10 30.91 5.63
CA ASN A 426 13.08 31.67 6.35
C ASN A 426 11.96 30.81 6.98
N SER A 427 12.12 29.48 7.07
CA SER A 427 11.22 28.67 7.89
C SER A 427 11.49 28.89 9.38
N LEU A 428 10.43 28.98 10.19
CA LEU A 428 10.53 28.94 11.64
C LEU A 428 10.69 27.48 12.10
N LEU A 429 11.85 27.14 12.64
CA LEU A 429 12.11 25.83 13.23
C LEU A 429 11.74 25.86 14.71
N VAL A 430 10.83 24.98 15.10
CA VAL A 430 10.43 24.78 16.50
C VAL A 430 11.12 23.54 17.03
N LEU A 431 11.82 23.64 18.17
CA LEU A 431 12.39 22.47 18.82
C LEU A 431 11.25 21.61 19.35
N MET A 432 11.28 20.33 19.01
CA MET A 432 10.30 19.34 19.42
C MET A 432 10.82 18.52 20.60
N ASP A 433 9.94 17.82 21.29
CA ASP A 433 10.29 16.90 22.38
C ASP A 433 9.44 15.63 22.30
N SER A 434 9.99 14.52 22.77
CA SER A 434 9.31 13.21 22.79
C SER A 434 9.40 12.54 24.15
N ASP A 435 8.30 11.87 24.49
CA ASP A 435 8.21 10.93 25.61
C ASP A 435 7.74 9.55 25.09
N ASP A 436 7.99 8.46 25.84
CA ASP A 436 7.65 7.10 25.41
C ASP A 436 6.13 6.94 25.17
N LYS A 437 5.32 7.52 26.06
CA LYS A 437 3.86 7.56 25.96
C LYS A 437 3.42 8.18 24.65
N SER A 438 4.10 9.22 24.18
CA SER A 438 3.77 9.95 22.97
C SER A 438 4.03 9.15 21.69
N ILE A 439 5.08 8.32 21.67
CA ILE A 439 5.39 7.44 20.54
C ILE A 439 4.27 6.41 20.37
N LEU A 440 3.95 5.66 21.42
CA LEU A 440 2.88 4.66 21.37
C LEU A 440 1.49 5.30 21.19
N ALA A 441 1.26 6.50 21.74
CA ALA A 441 0.03 7.26 21.51
C ALA A 441 -0.11 7.69 20.05
N SER A 442 0.98 8.03 19.34
CA SER A 442 0.93 8.31 17.91
C SER A 442 0.61 7.07 17.09
N THR A 443 1.17 5.91 17.46
CA THR A 443 0.78 4.61 16.87
C THR A 443 -0.71 4.35 17.04
N LYS A 444 -1.27 4.60 18.24
CA LYS A 444 -2.70 4.48 18.47
C LYS A 444 -3.49 5.46 17.61
N ARG A 445 -3.05 6.73 17.54
CA ARG A 445 -3.73 7.79 16.78
C ARG A 445 -3.81 7.47 15.29
N VAL A 446 -2.69 7.07 14.67
CA VAL A 446 -2.68 6.76 13.23
C VAL A 446 -3.66 5.63 12.91
N LEU A 447 -3.76 4.61 13.76
CA LEU A 447 -4.73 3.52 13.58
C LEU A 447 -6.17 3.97 13.84
N SER A 448 -6.41 4.77 14.88
CA SER A 448 -7.73 5.35 15.16
C SER A 448 -8.23 6.22 14.01
N ASP A 449 -7.37 7.01 13.37
CA ASP A 449 -7.73 7.87 12.25
C ASP A 449 -8.12 7.05 11.01
N VAL A 450 -7.41 5.95 10.74
CA VAL A 450 -7.76 5.02 9.66
C VAL A 450 -9.08 4.31 9.98
N LYS A 451 -9.28 3.84 11.22
CA LYS A 451 -10.55 3.25 11.67
C LYS A 451 -11.72 4.23 11.62
N GLY A 452 -11.50 5.49 11.96
CA GLY A 452 -12.53 6.53 11.87
C GLY A 452 -13.02 6.75 10.44
N GLN A 453 -12.19 6.43 9.44
CA GLN A 453 -12.53 6.56 8.02
C GLN A 453 -13.10 5.27 7.41
N LEU A 454 -12.68 4.09 7.87
CA LEU A 454 -13.04 2.79 7.25
C LEU A 454 -13.93 1.89 8.10
N GLY A 455 -14.16 2.23 9.36
CA GLY A 455 -14.74 1.33 10.35
C GLY A 455 -13.70 0.45 11.07
N PRO A 456 -14.14 -0.36 12.05
CA PRO A 456 -13.24 -1.15 12.90
C PRO A 456 -12.63 -2.37 12.20
N ASP A 457 -13.28 -2.89 11.17
CA ASP A 457 -12.92 -4.16 10.52
C ASP A 457 -12.15 -3.91 9.23
N ILE A 458 -10.84 -3.68 9.35
CA ILE A 458 -9.97 -3.39 8.21
C ILE A 458 -9.18 -4.65 7.83
N PRO A 459 -9.42 -5.30 6.68
CA PRO A 459 -8.72 -6.53 6.32
C PRO A 459 -7.21 -6.39 6.18
N VAL A 460 -6.73 -5.28 5.61
CA VAL A 460 -5.32 -5.09 5.28
C VAL A 460 -4.84 -3.72 5.73
N VAL A 461 -3.71 -3.69 6.42
CA VAL A 461 -3.02 -2.44 6.79
C VAL A 461 -1.55 -2.50 6.39
N LEU A 462 -1.11 -1.47 5.66
CA LEU A 462 0.29 -1.22 5.35
C LEU A 462 0.85 -0.18 6.33
N LEU A 463 2.04 -0.43 6.88
CA LEU A 463 2.71 0.46 7.83
C LEU A 463 4.11 0.84 7.35
N PHE A 464 4.39 2.14 7.36
CA PHE A 464 5.74 2.69 7.18
C PHE A 464 6.07 3.44 8.46
N ASP A 465 6.92 2.85 9.29
CA ASP A 465 7.26 3.37 10.63
C ASP A 465 8.74 3.80 10.63
N CYS A 466 9.08 4.99 11.13
CA CYS A 466 10.47 5.44 11.12
C CYS A 466 11.37 4.56 12.00
N GLY A 467 12.53 4.13 11.50
CA GLY A 467 13.54 3.39 12.28
C GLY A 467 14.07 4.14 13.52
N SER A 468 13.86 5.46 13.59
CA SER A 468 14.16 6.23 14.80
C SER A 468 13.22 5.94 15.97
N ARG A 469 11.99 5.45 15.72
CA ARG A 469 10.95 5.23 16.73
C ARG A 469 11.24 4.03 17.65
N PRO A 470 11.62 2.84 17.16
CA PRO A 470 12.10 1.77 18.04
C PRO A 470 13.35 2.18 18.83
N ARG A 471 14.22 3.01 18.24
CA ARG A 471 15.36 3.59 18.98
C ARG A 471 14.91 4.55 20.07
N ALA A 472 13.95 5.42 19.80
CA ALA A 472 13.39 6.36 20.77
C ALA A 472 12.77 5.62 21.96
N LEU A 473 12.06 4.51 21.71
CA LEU A 473 11.58 3.60 22.76
C LEU A 473 12.74 3.05 23.60
N ARG A 474 13.80 2.53 22.95
CA ARG A 474 14.98 2.01 23.65
C ARG A 474 15.65 3.04 24.55
N LEU A 475 15.81 4.28 24.07
CA LEU A 475 16.38 5.39 24.85
C LEU A 475 15.53 5.75 26.09
N LYS A 476 14.26 5.35 26.12
CA LYS A 476 13.35 5.50 27.26
C LYS A 476 13.12 4.19 28.03
N ASN A 477 14.02 3.21 27.89
CA ASN A 477 13.93 1.89 28.54
C ASN A 477 12.65 1.10 28.20
N ARG A 478 12.16 1.24 26.96
CA ARG A 478 11.08 0.41 26.40
C ARG A 478 11.65 -0.52 25.33
N GLU A 479 11.08 -1.72 25.26
CA GLU A 479 11.44 -2.70 24.23
C GLU A 479 11.10 -2.17 22.82
N PRO A 480 12.07 -2.14 21.88
CA PRO A 480 11.78 -1.91 20.47
C PRO A 480 10.69 -2.85 19.95
N GLY A 481 9.72 -2.33 19.20
CA GLY A 481 8.58 -3.13 18.72
C GLY A 481 7.41 -3.23 19.70
N SER A 482 7.42 -2.47 20.81
CA SER A 482 6.28 -2.33 21.71
C SER A 482 5.01 -1.82 21.00
N GLU A 483 5.15 -1.20 19.83
CA GLU A 483 4.07 -0.82 18.92
C GLU A 483 3.16 -2.01 18.56
N PHE A 484 3.71 -3.24 18.51
CA PHE A 484 2.93 -4.45 18.23
C PHE A 484 1.75 -4.66 19.18
N GLN A 485 1.90 -4.30 20.46
CA GLN A 485 0.81 -4.40 21.44
C GLN A 485 -0.34 -3.44 21.12
N VAL A 486 -0.03 -2.29 20.51
CA VAL A 486 -1.03 -1.34 20.02
C VAL A 486 -1.70 -1.91 18.78
N PHE A 487 -0.93 -2.46 17.83
CA PHE A 487 -1.48 -3.08 16.61
C PHE A 487 -2.49 -4.19 16.95
N LYS A 488 -2.08 -5.15 17.78
CA LYS A 488 -2.92 -6.28 18.19
C LYS A 488 -4.19 -5.84 18.93
N LYS A 489 -4.11 -4.78 19.71
CA LYS A 489 -5.26 -4.25 20.46
C LYS A 489 -6.23 -3.48 19.57
N GLU A 490 -5.70 -2.63 18.69
CA GLU A 490 -6.51 -1.70 17.90
C GLU A 490 -7.09 -2.37 16.64
N LEU A 491 -6.45 -3.42 16.13
CA LEU A 491 -6.76 -4.12 14.87
C LEU A 491 -6.45 -5.64 14.96
N PRO A 492 -7.18 -6.39 15.81
CA PRO A 492 -6.85 -7.80 16.11
C PRO A 492 -6.96 -8.76 14.91
N GLU A 493 -7.89 -8.49 14.00
CA GLU A 493 -8.19 -9.36 12.84
C GLU A 493 -7.52 -8.88 11.53
N SER A 494 -6.84 -7.73 11.57
CA SER A 494 -6.22 -7.14 10.38
C SER A 494 -4.94 -7.88 9.99
N LYS A 495 -4.75 -8.09 8.68
CA LYS A 495 -3.46 -8.46 8.13
C LYS A 495 -2.60 -7.22 7.97
N ILE A 496 -1.55 -7.16 8.79
CA ILE A 496 -0.64 -6.03 8.86
C ILE A 496 0.66 -6.43 8.18
N ILE A 497 1.21 -5.54 7.36
CA ILE A 497 2.58 -5.63 6.89
C ILE A 497 3.19 -4.23 6.88
N GLY A 498 4.47 -4.16 7.18
CA GLY A 498 5.19 -2.91 7.17
C GLY A 498 6.64 -3.10 7.54
N PHE A 499 7.32 -2.00 7.75
CA PHE A 499 8.72 -2.03 8.17
C PHE A 499 9.17 -0.74 8.82
N TYR A 500 10.30 -0.84 9.52
CA TYR A 500 11.05 0.29 10.01
C TYR A 500 11.91 0.90 8.89
N THR A 501 11.57 2.12 8.48
CA THR A 501 12.08 2.82 7.30
C THR A 501 13.21 3.81 7.63
N HIS A 502 13.96 4.25 6.61
CA HIS A 502 14.87 5.41 6.69
C HIS A 502 14.25 6.68 6.07
N GLY A 503 13.04 7.03 6.51
CA GLY A 503 12.30 8.18 6.01
C GLY A 503 11.01 7.74 5.37
N GLU A 504 9.94 8.48 5.66
CA GLU A 504 8.59 8.18 5.21
C GLU A 504 8.18 9.19 4.15
N GLN A 505 7.61 8.76 3.03
CA GLN A 505 7.01 9.69 2.06
C GLN A 505 5.51 9.72 2.29
N ALA A 506 4.91 10.92 2.33
CA ALA A 506 3.47 11.04 2.48
C ALA A 506 2.92 12.36 1.93
N LEU A 507 1.72 12.29 1.35
CA LEU A 507 0.80 13.42 1.21
C LEU A 507 0.17 13.73 2.58
N ILE A 508 0.47 14.90 3.15
CA ILE A 508 -0.15 15.35 4.40
C ILE A 508 -1.48 16.09 4.15
N PRO A 509 -2.37 16.18 5.16
CA PRO A 509 -3.68 16.83 5.02
C PRO A 509 -3.66 18.27 4.51
N SER A 510 -2.57 19.02 4.75
CA SER A 510 -2.37 20.37 4.22
C SER A 510 -2.04 20.42 2.72
N GLY A 511 -1.97 19.27 2.04
CA GLY A 511 -1.79 19.17 0.58
C GLY A 511 -0.33 19.09 0.13
N THR A 512 0.62 19.01 1.06
CA THR A 512 2.05 18.91 0.73
C THR A 512 2.50 17.44 0.64
N ILE A 513 3.28 17.11 -0.39
CA ILE A 513 3.98 15.82 -0.49
C ILE A 513 5.43 16.06 -0.11
N GLY A 514 5.98 15.18 0.71
CA GLY A 514 7.40 15.24 1.04
C GLY A 514 7.87 14.12 1.94
N GLN A 515 9.16 14.18 2.28
CA GLN A 515 9.81 13.27 3.20
C GLN A 515 9.59 13.69 4.65
N HIS A 516 9.08 12.77 5.45
CA HIS A 516 8.84 12.87 6.88
C HIS A 516 9.85 12.03 7.65
N ASN A 517 10.12 12.43 8.89
CA ASN A 517 11.01 11.71 9.79
C ASN A 517 10.31 11.51 11.12
N GLN A 518 10.65 10.42 11.81
CA GLN A 518 10.08 10.07 13.12
C GLN A 518 8.55 9.96 13.09
N THR A 519 7.99 9.71 11.90
CA THR A 519 6.57 9.55 11.68
C THR A 519 6.22 8.07 11.50
N ILE A 520 4.95 7.78 11.66
CA ILE A 520 4.33 6.52 11.24
C ILE A 520 3.22 6.84 10.25
N VAL A 521 3.21 6.13 9.14
CA VAL A 521 2.18 6.19 8.10
C VAL A 521 1.43 4.87 8.09
N ALA A 522 0.11 4.93 8.09
CA ALA A 522 -0.75 3.77 7.94
C ALA A 522 -1.66 3.92 6.73
N ILE A 523 -1.81 2.85 5.96
CA ILE A 523 -2.77 2.75 4.85
C ILE A 523 -3.67 1.55 5.13
N GLY A 524 -4.98 1.78 5.25
CA GLY A 524 -5.97 0.72 5.42
C GLY A 524 -6.73 0.48 4.11
N ILE A 525 -6.92 -0.79 3.75
CA ILE A 525 -7.79 -1.21 2.65
C ILE A 525 -9.00 -1.91 3.26
N SER A 526 -10.19 -1.36 3.01
CA SER A 526 -11.44 -1.88 3.56
C SER A 526 -11.94 -3.12 2.83
N LYS A 527 -12.87 -3.85 3.45
CA LYS A 527 -13.72 -4.86 2.83
C LYS A 527 -14.96 -4.26 2.14
N GLU A 528 -15.16 -2.95 2.19
CA GLU A 528 -16.32 -2.26 1.62
C GLU A 528 -15.98 -1.60 0.28
N LEU A 529 -16.94 -1.60 -0.63
CA LEU A 529 -16.81 -0.93 -1.92
C LEU A 529 -16.98 0.59 -1.76
N ILE A 530 -16.34 1.36 -2.64
CA ILE A 530 -16.48 2.81 -2.72
C ILE A 530 -17.94 3.24 -2.98
N SER A 531 -18.75 2.39 -3.61
CA SER A 531 -20.18 2.66 -3.86
C SER A 531 -21.09 2.41 -2.65
N GLU A 532 -20.58 1.71 -1.65
CA GLU A 532 -21.19 1.51 -0.33
C GLU A 532 -20.71 2.62 0.62
#